data_AF-A0AAN8XEN3-F1
#
_entry.id   AF-A0AAN8XEN3-F1
#
_cell.length_a   1.000
_cell.length_b   1.000
_cell.length_c   1.000
_cell.angle_alpha   90.00
_cell.angle_beta   90.00
_cell.angle_gamma   90.00
#
_symmetry.space_group_name_H-M   'P 1'
#
loop_
_entity.id
_entity.type
_entity.pdbx_description
1 polymer ?
#
loop_
_entity_poly.entity_id
_entity_poly.type
_entity_poly.pdbx_seq_one_letter_code
_entity_poly.pdbx_strand_id
1 'polypeptide(L)'
;MGPPFHLQPWADFRQMHHNLDQVQPGRIILCMLRKDFLHGIPEDSRSYLQRQGSLAIKFLGRGMTWTWIWIKGGITISEAVTMPTLPRIAPRHLVNLQLDLQKPEEYCPQWPQDTKWEKRRKFCNSYEYFGDLCSCEEPNPLLFKHVKVVRGEQSY
;
A
#
# COMPACT_ATOMS: atom_id res chain seq x y z
N MET A 1 22.24 -20.90 -8.77
CA MET A 1 21.42 -20.31 -7.69
C MET A 1 21.25 -18.84 -8.02
N GLY A 2 20.03 -18.39 -8.34
CA GLY A 2 19.79 -16.95 -8.53
C GLY A 2 19.95 -16.21 -7.20
N PRO A 3 20.25 -14.90 -7.21
CA PRO A 3 20.35 -14.13 -5.98
C PRO A 3 19.05 -14.26 -5.18
N PRO A 4 19.11 -14.29 -3.83
CA PRO A 4 17.91 -14.25 -3.02
C PRO A 4 17.11 -13.04 -3.48
N PHE A 5 15.83 -13.24 -3.81
CA PHE A 5 14.94 -12.12 -4.07
C PHE A 5 15.04 -11.21 -2.84
N HIS A 6 15.60 -10.02 -3.01
CA HIS A 6 15.32 -8.93 -2.11
C HIS A 6 13.81 -8.71 -2.24
N LEU A 7 13.04 -9.36 -1.37
CA LEU A 7 11.68 -8.93 -1.07
C LEU A 7 11.82 -7.44 -0.88
N GLN A 8 11.21 -6.70 -1.79
CA GLN A 8 11.20 -5.25 -1.68
C GLN A 8 10.70 -4.95 -0.26
N PRO A 9 11.34 -4.08 0.53
CA PRO A 9 11.00 -3.90 1.94
C PRO A 9 9.50 -3.62 2.15
N TRP A 10 8.86 -3.00 1.15
CA TRP A 10 7.44 -2.71 1.13
C TRP A 10 6.51 -3.94 0.97
N ALA A 11 7.03 -5.07 0.48
CA ALA A 11 6.32 -6.33 0.28
C ALA A 11 6.58 -7.36 1.41
N ASP A 12 7.24 -6.96 2.49
CA ASP A 12 7.36 -7.78 3.71
C ASP A 12 6.03 -7.74 4.49
N PHE A 13 5.43 -8.91 4.76
CA PHE A 13 4.19 -9.00 5.54
C PHE A 13 4.27 -8.33 6.90
N ARG A 14 5.45 -8.27 7.52
CA ARG A 14 5.65 -7.59 8.81
C ARG A 14 5.41 -6.08 8.72
N GLN A 15 5.62 -5.49 7.55
CA GLN A 15 5.45 -4.06 7.30
C GLN A 15 4.23 -3.77 6.42
N MET A 16 3.57 -4.80 5.88
CA MET A 16 2.50 -4.64 4.91
C MET A 16 1.37 -3.75 5.41
N HIS A 17 0.94 -3.88 6.67
CA HIS A 17 -0.13 -3.02 7.21
C HIS A 17 0.31 -1.57 7.21
N HIS A 18 1.49 -1.30 7.75
CA HIS A 18 2.06 0.05 7.80
C HIS A 18 2.15 0.66 6.40
N ASN A 19 2.67 -0.10 5.42
CA ASN A 19 2.84 0.38 4.06
C ASN A 19 1.49 0.65 3.38
N LEU A 20 0.54 -0.27 3.53
CA LEU A 20 -0.80 -0.12 2.96
C LEU A 20 -1.56 1.03 3.63
N ASP A 21 -1.38 1.24 4.93
CA ASP A 21 -1.97 2.36 5.68
C ASP A 21 -1.48 3.72 5.18
N GLN A 22 -0.25 3.80 4.67
CA GLN A 22 0.30 5.04 4.10
C GLN A 22 -0.20 5.41 2.70
N VAL A 23 -0.83 4.48 1.97
CA VAL A 23 -1.45 4.75 0.67
C VAL A 23 -2.73 5.55 0.89
N GLN A 24 -3.06 6.56 0.10
CA GLN A 24 -4.33 7.27 0.33
C GLN A 24 -5.57 6.43 -0.03
N PRO A 25 -6.72 6.68 0.62
CA PRO A 25 -8.01 6.14 0.20
C PRO A 25 -8.31 6.47 -1.27
N GLY A 26 -9.09 5.62 -1.95
CA GLY A 26 -9.46 5.78 -3.35
C GLY A 26 -8.42 5.27 -4.36
N ARG A 27 -7.20 4.90 -3.93
CA ARG A 27 -6.21 4.28 -4.80
C ARG A 27 -6.56 2.83 -5.12
N ILE A 28 -6.34 2.42 -6.37
CA ILE A 28 -6.44 1.02 -6.79
C ILE A 28 -5.18 0.30 -6.33
N ILE A 29 -5.35 -0.77 -5.56
CA ILE A 29 -4.26 -1.61 -5.08
C ILE A 29 -4.38 -2.98 -5.75
N LEU A 30 -3.25 -3.51 -6.22
CA LEU A 30 -3.14 -4.82 -6.82
C LEU A 30 -2.15 -5.65 -6.01
N CYS A 31 -2.65 -6.73 -5.41
CA CYS A 31 -1.86 -7.75 -4.74
C CYS A 31 -1.79 -9.01 -5.60
N MET A 32 -0.60 -9.59 -5.72
CA MET A 32 -0.39 -10.89 -6.37
C MET A 32 0.53 -11.77 -5.54
N LEU A 33 0.07 -12.98 -5.27
CA LEU A 33 0.81 -14.02 -4.62
C LEU A 33 1.52 -14.89 -5.66
N ARG A 34 2.84 -14.71 -5.81
CA ARG A 34 3.64 -15.37 -6.86
C ARG A 34 4.12 -16.78 -6.49
N LYS A 35 4.38 -17.08 -5.22
CA LYS A 35 4.88 -18.38 -4.78
C LYS A 35 4.29 -18.76 -3.44
N ASP A 36 4.19 -20.08 -3.24
CA ASP A 36 3.97 -20.69 -1.94
C ASP A 36 4.89 -20.10 -0.89
N PHE A 37 4.30 -19.40 0.05
CA PHE A 37 4.95 -19.21 1.33
C PHE A 37 4.96 -20.57 2.02
N LEU A 38 6.15 -21.15 2.20
CA LEU A 38 6.35 -22.38 2.99
C LEU A 38 5.68 -22.28 4.37
N HIS A 39 5.61 -21.05 4.92
CA HIS A 39 5.00 -20.71 6.20
C HIS A 39 3.64 -20.00 6.08
N GLY A 40 3.09 -19.89 4.87
CA GLY A 40 1.84 -19.17 4.61
C GLY A 40 1.94 -17.65 4.82
N ILE A 41 0.80 -16.98 4.73
CA ILE A 41 0.64 -15.58 5.11
C ILE A 41 0.36 -15.53 6.62
N PRO A 42 1.07 -14.67 7.40
CA PRO A 42 0.83 -14.51 8.83
C PRO A 42 -0.62 -14.17 9.17
N GLU A 43 -1.14 -14.63 10.31
CA GLU A 43 -2.54 -14.44 10.70
C GLU A 43 -2.93 -12.95 10.83
N ASP A 44 -2.03 -12.12 11.36
CA ASP A 44 -2.26 -10.67 11.45
C ASP A 44 -2.47 -10.05 10.05
N SER A 45 -1.66 -10.48 9.08
CA SER A 45 -1.77 -10.10 7.67
C SER A 45 -3.06 -10.56 7.03
N ARG A 46 -3.50 -11.79 7.34
CA ARG A 46 -4.80 -12.29 6.87
C ARG A 46 -5.94 -11.47 7.43
N SER A 47 -5.92 -11.22 8.74
CA SER A 47 -6.94 -10.46 9.44
C SER A 47 -7.03 -9.02 8.94
N TYR A 48 -5.90 -8.37 8.67
CA TYR A 48 -5.89 -7.02 8.09
C TYR A 48 -6.47 -7.00 6.68
N LEU A 49 -5.97 -7.83 5.77
CA LEU A 49 -6.45 -7.87 4.38
C LEU A 49 -7.94 -8.27 4.30
N GLN A 50 -8.40 -9.11 5.23
CA GLN A 50 -9.82 -9.45 5.34
C GLN A 50 -10.65 -8.22 5.74
N ARG A 51 -10.20 -7.41 6.71
CA ARG A 51 -10.88 -6.14 7.07
C ARG A 51 -10.88 -5.14 5.93
N GLN A 52 -9.87 -5.18 5.07
CA GLN A 52 -9.80 -4.37 3.86
C GLN A 52 -10.72 -4.87 2.73
N GLY A 53 -11.35 -6.05 2.87
CA GLY A 53 -12.37 -6.55 1.94
C GLY A 53 -12.02 -7.81 1.15
N SER A 54 -10.87 -8.44 1.42
CA SER A 54 -10.53 -9.72 0.79
C SER A 54 -11.39 -10.85 1.37
N LEU A 55 -12.03 -11.61 0.48
CA LEU A 55 -12.85 -12.77 0.83
C LEU A 55 -12.01 -14.05 0.88
N ALA A 56 -11.00 -14.16 0.00
CA ALA A 56 -10.26 -15.40 -0.17
C ALA A 56 -9.05 -15.54 0.76
N ILE A 57 -8.53 -14.43 1.33
CA ILE A 57 -7.29 -14.41 2.12
C ILE A 57 -7.27 -15.42 3.28
N LYS A 58 -8.42 -15.70 3.91
CA LYS A 58 -8.54 -16.66 5.02
C LYS A 58 -8.29 -18.10 4.60
N PHE A 59 -8.61 -18.45 3.35
CA PHE A 59 -8.56 -19.82 2.85
C PHE A 59 -7.30 -20.10 2.04
N LEU A 60 -6.47 -19.08 1.78
CA LEU A 60 -5.22 -19.26 1.05
C LEU A 60 -4.31 -20.25 1.77
N GLY A 61 -4.07 -21.37 1.10
CA GLY A 61 -3.22 -22.45 1.56
C GLY A 61 -1.97 -22.61 0.72
N ARG A 62 -1.21 -23.65 1.04
CA ARG A 62 -0.06 -24.07 0.26
C ARG A 62 -0.51 -24.54 -1.13
N GLY A 63 0.24 -24.16 -2.15
CA GLY A 63 0.04 -24.44 -3.56
C GLY A 63 -0.80 -23.40 -4.28
N MET A 64 -1.47 -22.49 -3.54
CA MET A 64 -2.46 -21.58 -4.10
C MET A 64 -1.81 -20.29 -4.60
N THR A 65 -2.32 -19.81 -5.73
CA THR A 65 -2.02 -18.47 -6.24
C THR A 65 -3.22 -17.56 -6.03
N TRP A 66 -2.96 -16.30 -5.74
CA TRP A 66 -3.99 -15.32 -5.40
C TRP A 66 -3.70 -14.00 -6.06
N THR A 67 -4.73 -13.40 -6.63
CA THR A 67 -4.71 -12.03 -7.14
C THR A 67 -5.89 -11.29 -6.54
N TRP A 68 -5.64 -10.06 -6.10
CA TRP A 68 -6.67 -9.23 -5.52
C TRP A 68 -6.47 -7.78 -5.92
N ILE A 69 -7.53 -7.20 -6.47
CA ILE A 69 -7.59 -5.83 -6.94
C ILE A 69 -8.75 -5.16 -6.21
N TRP A 70 -8.47 -4.06 -5.51
CA TRP A 70 -9.48 -3.32 -4.76
C TRP A 70 -9.18 -1.82 -4.72
N ILE A 71 -10.17 -1.04 -4.36
CA ILE A 71 -10.02 0.40 -4.07
C ILE A 71 -9.83 0.55 -2.56
N LYS A 72 -8.73 1.17 -2.13
CA LYS A 72 -8.47 1.38 -0.69
C LYS A 72 -9.59 2.19 -0.04
N GLY A 73 -10.13 1.69 1.08
CA GLY A 73 -11.27 2.29 1.77
C GLY A 73 -12.60 2.12 1.03
N GLY A 74 -12.62 1.35 -0.06
CA GLY A 74 -13.79 1.10 -0.90
C GLY A 74 -14.04 -0.39 -1.08
N ILE A 75 -14.25 -0.80 -2.34
CA ILE A 75 -14.72 -2.15 -2.69
C ILE A 75 -13.61 -3.03 -3.30
N THR A 76 -13.75 -4.34 -3.10
CA THR A 76 -13.06 -5.34 -3.92
C THR A 76 -13.60 -5.29 -5.34
N ILE A 77 -12.70 -5.08 -6.30
CA ILE A 77 -13.04 -5.05 -7.73
C ILE A 77 -12.97 -6.47 -8.31
N SER A 78 -11.90 -7.19 -8.00
CA SER A 78 -11.68 -8.55 -8.48
C SER A 78 -10.79 -9.30 -7.51
N GLU A 79 -11.14 -10.55 -7.25
CA GLU A 79 -10.35 -11.46 -6.44
C GLU A 79 -10.40 -12.85 -7.06
N ALA A 80 -9.24 -13.44 -7.31
CA ALA A 80 -9.14 -14.77 -7.91
C ALA A 80 -8.12 -15.63 -7.18
N VAL A 81 -8.48 -16.90 -6.99
CA VAL A 81 -7.61 -17.93 -6.42
C VAL A 81 -7.51 -19.08 -7.41
N THR A 82 -6.31 -19.61 -7.60
CA THR A 82 -6.15 -20.88 -8.30
C THR A 82 -5.57 -21.91 -7.36
N MET A 83 -6.17 -23.09 -7.40
CA MET A 83 -5.77 -24.25 -6.63
C MET A 83 -4.59 -24.98 -7.30
N PRO A 84 -3.70 -25.63 -6.54
CA PRO A 84 -2.62 -26.40 -7.11
C PRO A 84 -3.16 -27.58 -7.92
N THR A 85 -2.75 -27.71 -9.19
CA THR A 85 -3.11 -28.84 -10.06
C THR A 85 -2.06 -29.95 -10.05
N LEU A 86 -0.78 -29.61 -9.83
CA LEU A 86 0.34 -30.54 -9.69
C LEU A 86 1.35 -30.00 -8.64
N PRO A 87 2.08 -30.86 -7.91
CA PRO A 87 2.91 -30.47 -6.76
C PRO A 87 4.08 -29.51 -7.07
N ARG A 88 4.32 -29.11 -8.32
CA ARG A 88 5.49 -28.28 -8.71
C ARG A 88 5.22 -27.13 -9.69
N ILE A 89 3.99 -26.96 -10.19
CA ILE A 89 3.67 -25.86 -11.10
C ILE A 89 2.47 -25.12 -10.53
N ALA A 90 2.73 -23.97 -9.91
CA ALA A 90 1.69 -23.03 -9.58
C ALA A 90 1.01 -22.60 -10.90
N PRO A 91 -0.31 -22.78 -11.05
CA PRO A 91 -1.01 -22.42 -12.26
C PRO A 91 -0.85 -20.92 -12.56
N ARG A 92 -0.74 -20.58 -13.85
CA ARG A 92 -0.62 -19.19 -14.29
C ARG A 92 -1.96 -18.49 -14.06
N HIS A 93 -1.92 -17.40 -13.29
CA HIS A 93 -3.06 -16.51 -13.14
C HIS A 93 -3.03 -15.44 -14.22
N LEU A 94 -4.10 -15.36 -15.01
CA LEU A 94 -4.36 -14.23 -15.91
C LEU A 94 -5.60 -13.51 -15.40
N VAL A 95 -5.43 -12.24 -15.05
CA VAL A 95 -6.55 -11.36 -14.67
C VAL A 95 -6.68 -10.31 -15.77
N ASN A 96 -7.81 -10.37 -16.49
CA ASN A 96 -8.20 -9.34 -17.44
C ASN A 96 -9.33 -8.54 -16.82
N LEU A 97 -9.11 -7.24 -16.64
CA LEU A 97 -10.05 -6.34 -16.00
C LEU A 97 -10.12 -5.05 -16.81
N GLN A 98 -11.33 -4.58 -17.06
CA GLN A 98 -11.59 -3.25 -17.61
C GLN A 98 -12.15 -2.39 -16.49
N LEU A 99 -11.49 -1.24 -16.25
CA LEU A 99 -11.92 -0.29 -15.24
C LEU A 99 -12.22 1.05 -15.88
N ASP A 100 -13.40 1.57 -15.59
CA ASP A 100 -13.74 2.95 -15.93
C ASP A 100 -13.00 3.86 -14.96
N LEU A 101 -12.02 4.58 -15.49
CA LEU A 101 -11.29 5.56 -14.70
C LEU A 101 -12.23 6.72 -14.38
N GLN A 102 -12.32 7.05 -13.10
CA GLN A 102 -12.95 8.31 -12.72
C GLN A 102 -12.12 9.48 -13.26
N LYS A 103 -12.80 10.59 -13.55
CA LYS A 103 -12.10 11.81 -13.94
C LYS A 103 -11.08 12.17 -12.86
N PRO A 104 -9.90 12.68 -13.21
CA PRO A 104 -8.95 13.14 -12.21
C PRO A 104 -9.62 14.26 -11.41
N GLU A 105 -10.03 13.97 -10.19
CA GLU A 105 -10.46 14.99 -9.25
C GLU A 105 -9.23 15.71 -8.71
N GLU A 106 -9.41 16.98 -8.35
CA GLU A 106 -8.34 17.72 -7.69
C GLU A 106 -8.01 17.02 -6.37
N TYR A 107 -6.74 16.68 -6.18
CA TYR A 107 -6.31 15.93 -5.00
C TYR A 107 -6.51 16.76 -3.73
N CYS A 108 -7.33 16.27 -2.79
CA CYS A 108 -7.72 16.99 -1.56
C CYS A 108 -8.17 18.44 -1.83
N PRO A 109 -9.34 18.67 -2.46
CA PRO A 109 -9.80 20.00 -2.87
C PRO A 109 -10.04 20.95 -1.69
N GLN A 110 -10.23 20.40 -0.49
CA GLN A 110 -10.42 21.14 0.76
C GLN A 110 -9.13 21.79 1.29
N TRP A 111 -7.95 21.36 0.82
CA TRP A 111 -6.69 21.95 1.27
C TRP A 111 -6.56 23.41 0.78
N PRO A 112 -5.85 24.28 1.53
CA PRO A 112 -5.70 25.70 1.16
C PRO A 112 -5.16 25.91 -0.26
N GLN A 113 -5.56 27.00 -0.90
CA GLN A 113 -5.20 27.34 -2.28
C GLN A 113 -4.00 28.30 -2.33
N ASP A 114 -2.85 27.85 -1.83
CA ASP A 114 -1.59 28.58 -1.93
C ASP A 114 -0.49 27.77 -2.65
N THR A 115 0.61 28.45 -3.02
CA THR A 115 1.71 27.84 -3.80
C THR A 115 2.43 26.69 -3.09
N LYS A 116 2.37 26.61 -1.75
CA LYS A 116 2.95 25.50 -0.99
C LYS A 116 2.04 24.29 -1.05
N TRP A 117 0.74 24.49 -0.85
CA TRP A 117 -0.26 23.42 -0.96
C TRP A 117 -0.41 22.91 -2.39
N GLU A 118 -0.25 23.75 -3.40
CA GLU A 118 -0.22 23.32 -4.80
C GLU A 118 0.96 22.36 -5.08
N LYS A 119 2.16 22.68 -4.56
CA LYS A 119 3.32 21.78 -4.66
C LYS A 119 3.06 20.46 -3.94
N ARG A 120 2.44 20.50 -2.77
CA ARG A 120 2.05 19.31 -2.01
C ARG A 120 1.04 18.46 -2.78
N ARG A 121 -0.02 19.06 -3.34
CA ARG A 121 -1.00 18.39 -4.20
C ARG A 121 -0.33 17.69 -5.37
N LYS A 122 0.55 18.40 -6.10
CA LYS A 122 1.29 17.82 -7.23
C LYS A 122 2.15 16.63 -6.83
N PHE A 123 2.82 16.72 -5.68
CA PHE A 123 3.63 15.64 -5.14
C PHE A 123 2.76 14.44 -4.76
N CYS A 124 1.77 14.62 -3.90
CA CYS A 124 0.91 13.55 -3.39
C CYS A 124 -0.01 12.93 -4.45
N ASN A 125 -0.31 13.66 -5.53
CA ASN A 125 -1.00 13.08 -6.67
C ASN A 125 -0.10 12.16 -7.51
N SER A 126 1.21 12.34 -7.45
CA SER A 126 2.20 11.59 -8.25
C SER A 126 2.88 10.46 -7.48
N TYR A 127 2.99 10.60 -6.16
CA TYR A 127 3.72 9.69 -5.28
C TYR A 127 2.87 9.23 -4.11
N GLU A 128 2.98 7.95 -3.76
CA GLU A 128 2.32 7.35 -2.60
C GLU A 128 3.33 6.87 -1.56
N TYR A 129 2.82 6.38 -0.42
CA TYR A 129 3.60 5.90 0.72
C TYR A 129 4.26 7.03 1.54
N PHE A 130 3.61 8.19 1.59
CA PHE A 130 4.04 9.30 2.45
C PHE A 130 3.08 9.57 3.61
N GLY A 131 2.07 8.71 3.80
CA GLY A 131 1.16 8.72 4.95
C GLY A 131 0.56 10.10 5.20
N ASP A 132 0.77 10.62 6.41
CA ASP A 132 0.23 11.89 6.89
C ASP A 132 0.73 13.11 6.11
N LEU A 133 1.83 13.00 5.35
CA LEU A 133 2.20 14.04 4.41
C LEU A 133 1.12 14.20 3.32
N CYS A 134 0.37 13.16 3.01
CA CYS A 134 -0.64 13.18 1.96
C CYS A 134 -2.06 13.00 2.51
N SER A 135 -2.24 13.01 3.83
CA SER A 135 -3.56 12.95 4.47
C SER A 135 -4.41 14.17 4.13
N CYS A 136 -5.53 13.92 3.47
CA CYS A 136 -6.54 14.93 3.14
C CYS A 136 -7.15 15.60 4.38
N GLU A 137 -7.22 14.90 5.52
CA GLU A 137 -7.88 15.38 6.75
C GLU A 137 -6.89 16.04 7.70
N GLU A 138 -5.79 15.35 8.02
CA GLU A 138 -4.78 15.80 8.99
C GLU A 138 -3.37 15.80 8.36
N PRO A 139 -3.12 16.70 7.40
CA PRO A 139 -1.83 16.80 6.74
C PRO A 139 -0.72 17.30 7.67
N ASN A 140 0.39 16.54 7.79
CA ASN A 140 1.56 16.98 8.56
C ASN A 140 2.11 18.34 8.09
N PRO A 141 2.64 19.18 8.98
CA PRO A 141 3.16 20.50 8.62
C PRO A 141 4.43 20.40 7.78
N LEU A 142 4.57 21.27 6.77
CA LEU A 142 5.77 21.37 5.92
C LEU A 142 6.86 22.28 6.50
N LEU A 143 6.53 23.05 7.54
CA LEU A 143 7.44 24.01 8.17
C LEU A 143 7.88 23.50 9.53
N PHE A 144 9.18 23.24 9.65
CA PHE A 144 9.79 22.86 10.92
C PHE A 144 10.24 24.13 11.66
N LYS A 145 9.95 24.20 12.96
CA LYS A 145 10.48 25.27 13.82
C LYS A 145 11.97 25.03 13.98
N HIS A 146 12.80 25.88 13.38
CA HIS A 146 14.24 25.87 13.63
C HIS A 146 14.52 26.48 15.00
N VAL A 147 15.00 25.65 15.94
CA VAL A 147 15.56 26.16 17.20
C VAL A 147 16.96 26.66 16.90
N LYS A 148 17.21 27.95 17.15
CA LYS A 148 18.57 28.49 17.12
C LYS A 148 19.33 27.93 18.31
N VAL A 149 20.32 27.08 18.05
CA VAL A 149 21.24 26.60 19.09
C VAL A 149 22.20 27.74 19.41
N VAL A 150 22.02 28.39 20.56
CA VAL A 150 23.00 29.34 21.10
C VAL A 150 24.06 28.51 21.84
N ARG A 151 25.32 28.55 21.37
CA ARG A 151 26.45 28.01 22.15
C ARG A 151 26.56 28.86 23.42
N GLY A 152 26.28 28.27 24.58
CA GLY A 152 26.61 28.89 25.85
C GLY A 152 28.12 28.94 25.99
N GLU A 153 28.70 30.13 26.04
CA GLU A 153 30.04 30.30 26.57
C GLU A 153 29.97 30.05 28.08
N GLN A 154 30.50 28.90 28.52
CA GLN A 154 30.79 28.68 29.92
C GLN A 154 32.00 29.53 30.29
N SER A 155 31.76 30.67 30.94
CA SER A 155 32.79 31.42 31.64
C SER A 155 33.10 30.69 32.95
N TYR A 156 34.32 30.17 33.07
CA TYR A 156 34.91 29.70 34.33
C TYR A 156 35.26 30.87 35.24
#